data_AF-A0A357CR72-F1
#
_entry.id   AF-A0A357CR72-F1
#
_cell.length_a   1.000
_cell.length_b   1.000
_cell.length_c   1.000
_cell.angle_alpha   90.00
_cell.angle_beta   90.00
_cell.angle_gamma   90.00
#
_symmetry.space_group_name_H-M   'P 1'
#
loop_
_entity.id
_entity.type
_entity.pdbx_description
1 polymer ?
#
loop_
_entity_poly.entity_id
_entity_poly.type
_entity_poly.pdbx_seq_one_letter_code
_entity_poly.pdbx_strand_id
1 'polypeptide(L)'
;KLGQQMRAVGQDMNIAAVSGINVDRTRLIAMMISTVLAAWGQLIFLQNIGTFNTYNSHEQVGMFSIAAILIGGASISKATIWNALIGVLLFHTLFVVSPLAGQRILGIPQVGEYFRSFLAYGVIAVALALHAWQSRKKAA
;
A
#
# COMPACT_ATOMS: atom_id res chain seq x y z
N LYS A 1 13.17 20.30 0.47
CA LYS A 1 14.53 19.85 0.88
C LYS A 1 14.51 18.44 1.49
N LEU A 2 13.85 18.20 2.62
CA LEU A 2 13.83 16.87 3.27
C LEU A 2 13.33 15.72 2.37
N GLY A 3 12.21 15.90 1.67
CA GLY A 3 11.69 14.88 0.75
C GLY A 3 12.62 14.55 -0.43
N GLN A 4 13.42 15.51 -0.89
CA GLN A 4 14.44 15.26 -1.93
C GLN A 4 15.61 14.45 -1.38
N GLN A 5 16.04 14.71 -0.14
CA GLN A 5 17.05 13.91 0.54
C GLN A 5 16.57 12.47 0.77
N MET A 6 15.32 12.30 1.21
CA MET A 6 14.70 10.97 1.34
C MET A 6 14.67 10.22 0.02
N ARG A 7 14.34 10.92 -1.08
CA ARG A 7 14.35 10.33 -2.43
C ARG A 7 15.75 9.92 -2.87
N ALA A 8 16.76 10.76 -2.64
CA ALA A 8 18.15 10.44 -2.98
C ALA A 8 18.65 9.21 -2.19
N VAL A 9 18.42 9.20 -0.87
CA VAL A 9 18.76 8.07 0.01
C VAL A 9 18.04 6.77 -0.40
N GLY A 10 16.79 6.87 -0.86
CA GLY A 10 16.03 5.72 -1.34
C GLY A 10 16.46 5.19 -2.71
N GLN A 11 17.22 5.98 -3.50
CA GLN A 11 17.77 5.53 -4.79
C GLN A 11 19.13 4.85 -4.62
N ASP A 12 20.06 5.50 -3.90
CA ASP A 12 21.37 4.93 -3.59
C ASP A 12 21.93 5.59 -2.32
N MET A 13 22.16 4.77 -1.30
CA MET A 13 22.64 5.23 0.01
C MET A 13 24.10 5.73 -0.05
N ASN A 14 24.94 5.11 -0.89
CA ASN A 14 26.34 5.49 -1.02
C ASN A 14 26.48 6.83 -1.75
N ILE A 15 25.75 7.00 -2.86
CA ILE A 15 25.73 8.29 -3.59
C ILE A 15 25.15 9.41 -2.71
N ALA A 16 24.10 9.12 -1.93
CA ALA A 16 23.55 10.07 -0.97
C ALA A 16 24.57 10.47 0.12
N ALA A 17 25.32 9.51 0.66
CA ALA A 17 26.36 9.79 1.66
C ALA A 17 27.51 10.63 1.09
N VAL A 18 28.02 10.27 -0.10
CA VAL A 18 29.12 10.99 -0.78
C VAL A 18 28.72 12.41 -1.19
N SER A 19 27.43 12.65 -1.46
CA SER A 19 26.88 13.99 -1.71
C SER A 19 26.58 14.82 -0.45
N GLY A 20 26.99 14.33 0.73
CA GLY A 20 26.88 15.04 2.00
C GLY A 20 25.54 14.91 2.72
N ILE A 21 24.66 13.99 2.29
CA ILE A 21 23.40 13.70 2.99
C ILE A 21 23.69 12.74 4.14
N ASN A 22 23.24 13.09 5.36
CA ASN A 22 23.28 12.18 6.49
C ASN A 22 22.20 11.10 6.34
N VAL A 23 22.59 9.95 5.77
CA VAL A 23 21.72 8.82 5.45
C VAL A 23 20.94 8.34 6.68
N ASP A 24 21.61 8.12 7.80
CA ASP A 24 21.00 7.57 9.01
C ASP A 24 19.94 8.52 9.57
N ARG A 25 20.27 9.81 9.67
CA ARG A 25 19.32 10.83 10.13
C ARG A 25 18.12 10.94 9.20
N THR A 26 18.34 10.94 7.88
CA THR A 26 17.25 11.00 6.90
C THR A 26 16.33 9.79 6.98
N ARG A 27 16.88 8.58 7.17
CA ARG A 27 16.09 7.35 7.36
C ARG A 27 15.30 7.37 8.66
N LEU A 28 15.91 7.80 9.75
CA LEU A 28 15.27 7.86 11.06
C LEU A 28 14.08 8.81 11.03
N ILE A 29 14.25 9.99 10.42
CA ILE A 29 13.15 10.94 10.20
C ILE A 29 12.06 10.34 9.30
N ALA A 30 12.42 9.63 8.22
CA ALA A 30 11.45 8.99 7.33
C ALA A 30 10.61 7.93 8.06
N MET A 31 11.27 7.08 8.87
CA MET A 31 10.61 6.07 9.68
C MET A 31 9.68 6.70 10.72
N MET A 32 10.14 7.73 11.45
CA MET A 32 9.29 8.44 12.43
C MET A 32 8.04 9.06 11.80
N ILE A 33 8.17 9.70 10.63
CA ILE A 33 7.01 10.27 9.94
C ILE A 33 6.04 9.16 9.51
N SER A 34 6.56 8.06 8.94
CA SER A 34 5.74 6.92 8.52
C SER A 34 5.00 6.28 9.69
N THR A 35 5.65 6.09 10.84
CA THR A 35 5.04 5.46 12.01
C THR A 35 4.00 6.37 12.65
N VAL A 36 4.23 7.67 12.72
CA VAL A 36 3.24 8.64 13.23
C VAL A 36 2.00 8.66 12.33
N LEU A 37 2.18 8.74 11.02
CA LEU A 37 1.04 8.72 10.07
C LEU A 37 0.27 7.39 10.13
N ALA A 38 0.97 6.26 10.22
CA ALA A 38 0.35 4.95 10.38
C ALA A 38 -0.43 4.84 11.70
N ALA A 39 0.12 5.36 12.80
CA ALA A 39 -0.53 5.38 14.11
C ALA A 39 -1.84 6.20 14.08
N TRP A 40 -1.84 7.37 13.44
CA TRP A 40 -3.07 8.16 13.25
C TRP A 40 -4.12 7.41 12.45
N GLY A 41 -3.74 6.76 11.35
CA GLY A 41 -4.66 5.92 10.57
C GLY A 41 -5.27 4.79 11.39
N GLN A 42 -4.44 4.13 12.19
CA GLN A 42 -4.89 3.06 13.08
C GLN A 42 -5.85 3.58 14.16
N LEU A 43 -5.56 4.72 14.79
CA LEU A 43 -6.46 5.34 15.78
C LEU A 43 -7.84 5.67 15.20
N ILE A 44 -7.89 6.25 13.99
CA ILE A 44 -9.14 6.55 13.30
C ILE A 44 -9.92 5.25 13.01
N PHE A 45 -9.23 4.22 12.53
CA PHE A 45 -9.84 2.92 12.26
C PHE A 45 -10.45 2.28 13.51
N LEU A 46 -9.76 2.35 14.64
CA LEU A 46 -10.25 1.76 15.90
C LEU A 46 -11.45 2.49 16.49
N GLN A 47 -11.55 3.81 16.29
CA GLN A 47 -12.75 4.55 16.69
C GLN A 47 -14.00 4.07 15.93
N ASN A 48 -13.84 3.56 14.70
CA ASN A 48 -14.96 3.04 13.92
C ASN A 48 -15.46 1.67 14.39
N ILE A 49 -14.55 0.77 14.77
CA ILE A 49 -14.89 -0.62 15.13
C ILE A 49 -15.18 -0.78 16.64
N GLY A 50 -14.69 0.14 17.48
CA GLY A 50 -14.93 0.14 18.93
C GLY A 50 -14.29 -1.03 19.69
N THR A 51 -13.50 -1.88 19.02
CA THR A 51 -12.82 -3.03 19.61
C THR A 51 -11.34 -3.05 19.20
N PHE A 52 -10.47 -3.36 20.17
CA PHE A 52 -9.04 -3.55 19.94
C PHE A 52 -8.76 -5.03 19.71
N ASN A 53 -8.49 -5.42 18.46
CA ASN A 53 -8.03 -6.76 18.16
C ASN A 53 -6.50 -6.80 18.31
N THR A 54 -6.03 -7.51 19.33
CA THR A 54 -4.63 -7.48 19.81
C THR A 54 -3.70 -8.42 19.06
N TYR A 55 -4.24 -9.41 18.34
CA TYR A 55 -3.44 -10.45 17.70
C TYR A 55 -3.35 -10.31 16.18
N ASN A 56 -4.46 -10.10 15.47
CA ASN A 56 -4.46 -10.27 14.00
C ASN A 56 -4.56 -8.95 13.21
N SER A 57 -4.69 -7.80 13.88
CA SER A 57 -4.95 -6.53 13.20
C SER A 57 -3.80 -6.01 12.34
N HIS A 58 -2.57 -6.44 12.58
CA HIS A 58 -1.40 -5.92 11.89
C HIS A 58 -1.03 -6.71 10.62
N GLU A 59 -1.43 -7.99 10.53
CA GLU A 59 -0.98 -8.90 9.45
C GLU A 59 -1.38 -8.42 8.05
N GLN A 60 -2.57 -7.83 7.92
CA GLN A 60 -3.12 -7.46 6.62
C GLN A 60 -2.85 -5.99 6.23
N VAL A 61 -2.37 -5.16 7.16
CA VAL A 61 -2.21 -3.71 6.94
C VAL A 61 -1.20 -3.43 5.83
N GLY A 62 -0.05 -4.11 5.84
CA GLY A 62 0.98 -3.97 4.81
C GLY A 62 0.47 -4.42 3.44
N MET A 63 -0.22 -5.57 3.39
CA MET A 63 -0.77 -6.11 2.15
C MET A 63 -1.80 -5.17 1.52
N PHE A 64 -2.76 -4.67 2.31
CA PHE A 64 -3.78 -3.74 1.82
C PHE A 64 -3.19 -2.38 1.42
N SER A 65 -2.16 -1.90 2.11
CA SER A 65 -1.46 -0.67 1.73
C SER A 65 -0.79 -0.79 0.36
N ILE A 66 -0.12 -1.92 0.10
CA ILE A 66 0.52 -2.20 -1.19
C ILE A 66 -0.53 -2.41 -2.29
N ALA A 67 -1.60 -3.15 -2.02
CA ALA A 67 -2.69 -3.36 -2.98
C ALA A 67 -3.34 -2.03 -3.39
N ALA A 68 -3.67 -1.17 -2.41
CA ALA A 68 -4.29 0.11 -2.67
C ALA A 68 -3.41 1.00 -3.56
N ILE A 69 -2.13 1.16 -3.23
CA ILE A 69 -1.24 2.04 -4.01
C ILE A 69 -0.99 1.51 -5.43
N LEU A 70 -0.96 0.18 -5.62
CA LEU A 70 -0.87 -0.45 -6.93
C LEU A 70 -2.15 -0.27 -7.76
N ILE A 71 -3.33 -0.44 -7.15
CA ILE A 71 -4.63 -0.17 -7.79
C ILE A 71 -4.73 1.29 -8.23
N GLY A 72 -4.18 2.22 -7.44
CA GLY A 72 -4.05 3.63 -7.80
C GLY A 72 -3.05 3.91 -8.93
N GLY A 73 -2.46 2.90 -9.55
CA GLY A 73 -1.57 3.01 -10.71
C GLY A 73 -0.11 3.30 -10.35
N ALA A 74 0.31 3.09 -9.10
CA ALA A 74 1.73 3.17 -8.78
C ALA A 74 2.51 2.01 -9.41
N SER A 75 3.72 2.32 -9.86
CA SER A 75 4.70 1.30 -10.20
C SER A 75 5.71 1.15 -9.06
N ILE A 76 6.44 0.04 -9.05
CA ILE A 76 7.54 -0.21 -8.11
C ILE A 76 8.63 0.88 -8.21
N SER A 77 8.80 1.49 -9.38
CA SER A 77 9.79 2.55 -9.60
C SER A 77 9.29 3.97 -9.33
N LYS A 78 7.97 4.18 -9.31
CA LYS A 78 7.36 5.51 -9.16
C LYS A 78 5.99 5.40 -8.48
N ALA A 79 5.95 5.84 -7.22
CA ALA A 79 4.73 6.06 -6.47
C ALA A 79 4.57 7.55 -6.16
N THR A 80 3.33 8.06 -6.22
CA THR A 80 2.98 9.42 -5.83
C THR A 80 1.87 9.41 -4.79
N ILE A 81 1.70 10.52 -4.07
CA ILE A 81 0.60 10.69 -3.11
C ILE A 81 -0.76 10.52 -3.78
N TRP A 82 -0.90 10.96 -5.03
CA TRP A 82 -2.15 10.80 -5.79
C TRP A 82 -2.50 9.33 -6.03
N ASN A 83 -1.50 8.49 -6.31
CA ASN A 83 -1.71 7.05 -6.46
C ASN A 83 -2.20 6.44 -5.15
N ALA A 84 -1.67 6.89 -4.00
CA ALA A 84 -2.14 6.43 -2.70
C ALA A 84 -3.57 6.88 -2.41
N LEU A 85 -3.93 8.14 -2.66
CA LEU A 85 -5.27 8.66 -2.40
C LEU A 85 -6.34 8.02 -3.30
N ILE A 86 -6.09 7.98 -4.61
CA ILE A 86 -6.99 7.33 -5.57
C ILE A 86 -7.07 5.84 -5.30
N GLY A 87 -5.93 5.21 -5.02
CA GLY A 87 -5.82 3.80 -4.67
C GLY A 87 -6.64 3.43 -3.46
N VAL A 88 -6.52 4.18 -2.36
CA VAL A 88 -7.31 3.97 -1.13
C VAL A 88 -8.81 4.14 -1.40
N LEU A 89 -9.20 5.18 -2.15
CA LEU A 89 -10.60 5.40 -2.51
C LEU A 89 -11.16 4.21 -3.30
N LEU A 90 -10.50 3.83 -4.40
CA LEU A 90 -10.92 2.72 -5.27
C LEU A 90 -10.91 1.38 -4.55
N PHE A 91 -9.91 1.16 -3.69
CA PHE A 91 -9.83 -0.06 -2.91
C PHE A 91 -10.95 -0.11 -1.86
N HIS A 92 -11.22 0.98 -1.17
CA HIS A 92 -12.31 1.03 -0.19
C HIS A 92 -13.69 0.89 -0.85
N THR A 93 -13.92 1.48 -2.03
CA THR A 93 -15.18 1.26 -2.75
C THR A 93 -15.36 -0.19 -3.17
N LEU A 94 -14.28 -0.89 -3.54
CA LEU A 94 -14.32 -2.32 -3.82
C LEU A 94 -14.77 -3.12 -2.58
N PHE A 95 -14.30 -2.76 -1.38
CA PHE A 95 -14.71 -3.39 -0.13
C PHE A 95 -16.20 -3.20 0.19
N VAL A 96 -16.79 -2.08 -0.22
CA VAL A 96 -18.22 -1.81 0.03
C VAL A 96 -19.11 -2.42 -1.04
N VAL A 97 -18.77 -2.22 -2.32
CA VAL A 97 -19.60 -2.62 -3.45
C VAL A 97 -19.57 -4.13 -3.67
N SER A 98 -18.44 -4.81 -3.43
CA SER A 98 -18.31 -6.24 -3.67
C SER A 98 -19.27 -7.10 -2.82
N PRO A 99 -19.36 -6.92 -1.48
CA PRO A 99 -20.36 -7.63 -0.67
C PRO A 99 -21.79 -7.32 -1.06
N LEU A 100 -22.11 -6.05 -1.34
CA LEU A 100 -23.46 -5.61 -1.74
C LEU A 100 -23.88 -6.22 -3.09
N ALA A 101 -22.97 -6.26 -4.06
CA ALA A 101 -23.21 -6.89 -5.35
C ALA A 101 -23.35 -8.40 -5.21
N GLY A 102 -22.48 -9.05 -4.43
CA GLY A 102 -22.55 -10.48 -4.13
C GLY A 102 -23.88 -10.87 -3.48
N GLN A 103 -24.35 -10.09 -2.51
CA GLN A 103 -25.65 -10.29 -1.87
C GLN A 103 -26.80 -10.15 -2.86
N ARG A 104 -26.79 -9.13 -3.73
CA ARG A 104 -27.89 -8.90 -4.68
C ARG A 104 -27.96 -9.89 -5.83
N ILE A 105 -26.80 -10.38 -6.28
CA ILE A 105 -26.72 -11.29 -7.43
C ILE A 105 -26.86 -12.74 -7.00
N LEU A 106 -26.27 -13.13 -5.86
CA LEU A 106 -26.13 -14.52 -5.43
C LEU A 106 -26.87 -14.84 -4.13
N GLY A 107 -27.49 -13.86 -3.48
CA GLY A 107 -28.26 -14.04 -2.24
C GLY A 107 -27.40 -14.33 -1.00
N ILE A 108 -26.08 -14.47 -1.14
CA ILE A 108 -25.16 -14.87 -0.08
C ILE A 108 -24.04 -13.81 0.05
N PRO A 109 -24.01 -13.02 1.13
CA PRO A 109 -22.99 -11.99 1.36
C PRO A 109 -21.55 -12.54 1.38
N GLN A 110 -21.34 -13.76 1.88
CA GLN A 110 -20.00 -14.37 1.93
C GLN A 110 -19.34 -14.49 0.55
N VAL A 111 -20.13 -14.67 -0.53
CA VAL A 111 -19.56 -14.78 -1.87
C VAL A 111 -18.95 -13.47 -2.34
N GLY A 112 -19.55 -12.33 -1.96
CA GLY A 112 -18.97 -11.02 -2.23
C GLY A 112 -17.67 -10.77 -1.44
N GLU A 113 -17.52 -11.38 -0.27
CA GLU A 113 -16.29 -11.33 0.53
C GLU A 113 -15.16 -12.18 -0.07
N TYR A 114 -15.49 -13.37 -0.58
CA TYR A 114 -14.55 -14.21 -1.32
C TYR A 114 -14.12 -13.56 -2.64
N PHE A 115 -15.05 -12.92 -3.36
CA PHE A 115 -14.75 -12.17 -4.58
C PHE A 115 -13.79 -11.01 -4.32
N ARG A 116 -14.01 -10.26 -3.23
CA ARG A 116 -13.10 -9.19 -2.78
C ARG A 116 -11.70 -9.72 -2.53
N SER A 117 -11.58 -10.80 -1.77
CA SER A 117 -10.29 -11.43 -1.46
C SER A 117 -9.59 -11.93 -2.72
N PHE A 118 -10.33 -12.56 -3.64
CA PHE A 118 -9.81 -13.00 -4.94
C PHE A 118 -9.24 -11.83 -5.76
N LEU A 119 -9.96 -10.70 -5.85
CA LEU A 119 -9.47 -9.53 -6.56
C LEU A 119 -8.22 -8.92 -5.92
N ALA A 120 -8.16 -8.83 -4.59
CA ALA A 120 -6.99 -8.29 -3.89
C ALA A 120 -5.73 -9.13 -4.17
N TYR A 121 -5.82 -10.45 -4.04
CA TYR A 121 -4.69 -11.34 -4.36
C TYR A 121 -4.38 -11.36 -5.85
N GLY A 122 -5.40 -11.32 -6.71
CA GLY A 122 -5.25 -11.31 -8.17
C GLY A 122 -4.51 -10.07 -8.67
N VAL A 123 -4.86 -8.87 -8.17
CA VAL A 123 -4.19 -7.62 -8.56
C VAL A 123 -2.71 -7.62 -8.15
N ILE A 124 -2.40 -8.09 -6.94
CA ILE A 124 -1.00 -8.20 -6.47
C ILE A 124 -0.22 -9.17 -7.34
N ALA A 125 -0.78 -10.36 -7.61
CA ALA A 125 -0.13 -11.36 -8.45
C ALA A 125 0.16 -10.83 -9.86
N VAL A 126 -0.81 -10.15 -10.48
CA VAL A 126 -0.64 -9.52 -11.80
C VAL A 126 0.42 -8.41 -11.75
N ALA A 127 0.40 -7.56 -10.73
CA ALA A 127 1.38 -6.48 -10.60
C ALA A 127 2.82 -7.03 -10.46
N LEU A 128 3.02 -8.07 -9.66
CA LEU A 128 4.30 -8.73 -9.49
C LEU A 128 4.75 -9.45 -10.77
N ALA A 129 3.84 -10.14 -11.47
CA ALA A 129 4.13 -10.81 -12.73
C ALA A 129 4.55 -9.82 -13.83
N LEU A 130 3.80 -8.72 -13.98
CA LEU A 130 4.12 -7.64 -14.92
C LEU A 130 5.48 -7.01 -14.61
N HIS A 131 5.80 -6.81 -13.33
CA HIS A 131 7.12 -6.35 -12.94
C HIS A 131 8.23 -7.32 -13.32
N ALA A 132 8.08 -8.61 -13.01
CA ALA A 132 9.06 -9.63 -13.34
C ALA A 132 9.34 -9.71 -14.85
N TRP A 133 8.29 -9.58 -15.68
CA TRP A 133 8.44 -9.51 -17.13
C TRP A 133 9.16 -8.26 -17.63
N GLN A 134 8.85 -7.08 -17.07
CA GLN A 134 9.55 -5.84 -17.41
C GLN A 134 11.02 -5.88 -17.02
N SER A 135 11.34 -6.45 -15.86
CA SER A 135 12.72 -6.63 -15.38
C SER A 135 13.51 -7.58 -16.27
N ARG A 136 12.90 -8.68 -16.73
CA ARG A 136 13.53 -9.59 -17.72
C ARG A 136 13.78 -8.91 -19.07
N LYS A 137 12.84 -8.11 -19.57
CA LYS A 137 12.97 -7.41 -20.85
C LYS A 137 14.01 -6.29 -20.85
N LYS A 138 14.39 -5.78 -19.66
CA LYS A 138 15.50 -4.83 -19.48
C LYS A 138 16.87 -5.50 -19.34
N ALA A 139 16.90 -6.79 -19.01
CA ALA A 139 18.12 -7.57 -18.83
C ALA A 139 18.56 -8.33 -20.10
N ALA A 140 17.69 -8.38 -21.12
CA ALA A 140 17.95 -8.91 -22.46
C ALA A 140 18.13 -7.76 -23.45
#